data_AF-A0A0P7TD13-F1
#
_entry.id   AF-A0A0P7TD13-F1
#
_cell.length_a   1.000
_cell.length_b   1.000
_cell.length_c   1.000
_cell.angle_alpha   90.00
_cell.angle_beta   90.00
_cell.angle_gamma   90.00
#
_symmetry.space_group_name_H-M   'P 1'
#
loop_
_entity.id
_entity.type
_entity.pdbx_description
1 polymer ?
#
loop_
_entity_poly.entity_id
_entity_poly.type
_entity_poly.pdbx_seq_one_letter_code
_entity_poly.pdbx_strand_id
1 'polypeptide(L)'
;DLEVVTRFLPAMMSVVVDDYTYNVEQKLPSEEKSSLSYPSTLPDAFTKYLQENRVACEMGLYFVLHITKQRNKNALQRLLPALVETHNDAAFSDIFLHLLTGHLTLLSDEFGTEEFCSAVFDSFLLTSFSSKENVHRHTLRLLLHLHQKVLPSRLETLVKTLEPPKQSSDPVKELYTQLTEKLEAQKKSPPQAADAPSLDLGLHPVTVPTTAATPTTPL
;
A
#
# COMPACT_ATOMS: atom_id res chain seq x y z
N ASP A 1 4.41 -11.75 -31.63
CA ASP A 1 4.71 -10.31 -31.49
C ASP A 1 3.61 -9.38 -32.00
N LEU A 2 3.07 -9.56 -33.22
CA LEU A 2 1.97 -8.70 -33.72
C LEU A 2 0.74 -8.66 -32.78
N GLU A 3 0.42 -9.78 -32.13
CA GLU A 3 -0.69 -9.85 -31.17
C GLU A 3 -0.46 -9.04 -29.89
N VAL A 4 0.80 -8.85 -29.47
CA VAL A 4 1.12 -7.96 -28.35
C VAL A 4 0.69 -6.54 -28.71
N VAL A 5 0.95 -6.11 -29.95
CA VAL A 5 0.60 -4.77 -30.44
C VAL A 5 -0.89 -4.63 -30.70
N THR A 6 -1.54 -5.66 -31.25
CA THR A 6 -2.92 -5.59 -31.74
C THR A 6 -3.98 -6.05 -30.73
N ARG A 7 -3.59 -6.77 -29.67
CA ARG A 7 -4.49 -7.30 -28.64
C ARG A 7 -4.10 -6.84 -27.24
N PHE A 8 -2.87 -7.13 -26.82
CA PHE A 8 -2.43 -6.83 -25.45
C PHE A 8 -2.32 -5.32 -25.17
N LEU A 9 -1.66 -4.57 -26.06
CA LEU A 9 -1.52 -3.12 -25.89
C LEU A 9 -2.88 -2.40 -25.83
N PRO A 10 -3.85 -2.66 -26.72
CA PRO A 10 -5.20 -2.13 -26.58
C PRO A 10 -5.87 -2.52 -25.26
N ALA A 11 -5.70 -3.76 -24.79
CA ALA A 11 -6.25 -4.21 -23.51
C ALA A 11 -5.63 -3.46 -22.33
N MET A 12 -4.30 -3.33 -22.30
CA MET A 12 -3.59 -2.54 -21.28
C MET A 12 -3.98 -1.07 -21.34
N MET A 13 -4.10 -0.48 -22.53
CA MET A 13 -4.57 0.90 -22.69
C MET A 13 -6.01 1.09 -22.20
N SER A 14 -6.88 0.09 -22.35
CA SER A 14 -8.22 0.13 -21.76
C SER A 14 -8.16 0.27 -20.24
N VAL A 15 -7.27 -0.49 -19.57
CA VAL A 15 -7.06 -0.37 -18.11
C VAL A 15 -6.56 1.04 -17.74
N VAL A 16 -5.64 1.59 -18.53
CA VAL A 16 -5.14 2.96 -18.33
C VAL A 16 -6.27 3.99 -18.48
N VAL A 17 -7.11 3.86 -19.51
CA VAL A 17 -8.25 4.77 -19.74
C VAL A 17 -9.27 4.67 -18.61
N ASP A 18 -9.57 3.47 -18.12
CA ASP A 18 -10.43 3.26 -16.96
C ASP A 18 -9.92 4.06 -15.74
N ASP A 19 -8.62 3.94 -15.46
CA ASP A 19 -7.96 4.65 -14.35
C ASP A 19 -8.04 6.16 -14.50
N TYR A 20 -7.71 6.69 -15.68
CA TYR A 20 -7.77 8.13 -15.92
C TYR A 20 -9.19 8.66 -15.86
N THR A 21 -10.15 7.95 -16.44
CA THR A 21 -11.56 8.33 -16.42
C THR A 21 -12.05 8.45 -14.98
N TYR A 22 -11.80 7.44 -14.16
CA TYR A 22 -12.18 7.48 -12.75
C TYR A 22 -11.48 8.61 -11.98
N ASN A 23 -10.18 8.81 -12.19
CA ASN A 23 -9.43 9.86 -11.50
C ASN A 23 -9.87 11.29 -11.88
N VAL A 24 -10.28 11.49 -13.14
CA VAL A 24 -10.87 12.76 -13.59
C VAL A 24 -12.23 12.95 -12.95
N GLU A 25 -13.07 11.92 -12.95
CA GLU A 25 -14.41 11.94 -12.36
C GLU A 25 -14.40 12.34 -10.88
N GLN A 26 -13.46 11.79 -10.10
CA GLN A 26 -13.35 12.11 -8.68
C GLN A 26 -13.02 13.59 -8.39
N LYS A 27 -12.45 14.29 -9.39
CA LYS A 27 -12.08 15.71 -9.31
C LYS A 27 -13.17 16.65 -9.82
N LEU A 28 -14.22 16.14 -10.46
CA LEU A 28 -15.33 16.98 -10.93
C LEU A 28 -16.12 17.56 -9.74
N PRO A 29 -16.75 18.74 -9.91
CA PRO A 29 -17.71 19.26 -8.95
C PRO A 29 -18.84 18.26 -8.69
N SER A 30 -19.38 18.24 -7.46
CA SER A 30 -20.40 17.26 -7.06
C SER A 30 -21.65 17.23 -7.95
N GLU A 31 -21.99 18.34 -8.63
CA GLU A 31 -23.13 18.43 -9.56
C GLU A 31 -22.86 17.73 -10.91
N GLU A 32 -21.58 17.56 -11.28
CA GLU A 32 -21.14 16.94 -12.52
C GLU A 32 -20.71 15.48 -12.32
N LYS A 33 -20.58 15.02 -11.07
CA LYS A 33 -20.21 13.64 -10.74
C LYS A 33 -21.32 12.69 -11.15
N SER A 34 -21.02 11.84 -12.12
CA SER A 34 -21.76 10.61 -12.36
C SER A 34 -21.52 9.60 -11.23
N SER A 35 -22.45 8.67 -11.03
CA SER A 35 -22.33 7.56 -10.08
C SER A 35 -21.36 6.47 -10.58
N LEU A 36 -20.22 6.86 -11.16
CA LEU A 36 -19.27 5.96 -11.78
C LEU A 36 -18.50 5.17 -10.70
N SER A 37 -18.73 3.86 -10.67
CA SER A 37 -17.95 2.93 -9.86
C SER A 37 -16.60 2.65 -10.50
N TYR A 38 -15.55 2.49 -9.70
CA TYR A 38 -14.25 2.05 -10.20
C TYR A 38 -14.38 0.65 -10.84
N PRO A 39 -13.82 0.41 -12.05
CA PRO A 39 -13.96 -0.87 -12.72
C PRO A 39 -13.29 -2.01 -11.93
N SER A 40 -14.00 -3.12 -11.75
CA SER A 40 -13.53 -4.25 -10.93
C SER A 40 -12.84 -5.37 -11.72
N THR A 41 -13.07 -5.45 -13.03
CA THR A 41 -12.63 -6.59 -13.87
C THR A 41 -11.57 -6.17 -14.87
N LEU A 42 -10.47 -6.90 -15.02
CA LEU A 42 -9.51 -6.66 -16.11
C LEU A 42 -10.03 -7.20 -17.45
N PRO A 43 -9.62 -6.63 -18.59
CA PRO A 43 -9.90 -7.23 -19.89
C PRO A 43 -9.28 -8.64 -19.99
N ASP A 44 -10.01 -9.63 -20.50
CA ASP A 44 -9.52 -11.01 -20.60
C ASP A 44 -8.19 -11.12 -21.37
N ALA A 45 -8.05 -10.32 -22.43
CA ALA A 45 -6.82 -10.25 -23.22
C ALA A 45 -5.63 -9.68 -22.43
N PHE A 46 -5.85 -8.89 -21.38
CA PHE A 46 -4.75 -8.47 -20.51
C PHE A 46 -4.20 -9.68 -19.74
N THR A 47 -5.06 -10.35 -18.97
CA THR A 47 -4.68 -11.49 -18.11
C THR A 47 -4.12 -12.65 -18.91
N LYS A 48 -4.76 -13.01 -20.03
CA LYS A 48 -4.31 -14.11 -20.89
C LYS A 48 -2.89 -13.89 -21.41
N TYR A 49 -2.57 -12.68 -21.89
CA TYR A 49 -1.24 -12.42 -22.44
C TYR A 49 -0.16 -12.30 -21.35
N LEU A 50 -0.51 -11.90 -20.12
CA LEU A 50 0.43 -11.98 -18.99
C LEU A 50 0.88 -13.43 -18.71
N GLN A 51 -0.01 -14.40 -18.91
CA GLN A 51 0.27 -15.82 -18.73
C GLN A 51 1.06 -16.42 -19.90
N GLU A 52 0.64 -16.12 -21.13
CA GLU A 52 1.08 -16.87 -22.31
C GLU A 52 2.26 -16.22 -23.04
N ASN A 53 2.48 -14.91 -22.90
CA ASN A 53 3.46 -14.18 -23.70
C ASN A 53 4.49 -13.47 -22.83
N ARG A 54 5.76 -13.85 -22.99
CA ARG A 54 6.89 -13.26 -22.25
C ARG A 54 6.96 -11.73 -22.35
N VAL A 55 6.84 -11.17 -23.56
CA VAL A 55 6.99 -9.71 -23.77
C VAL A 55 5.82 -8.96 -23.13
N ALA A 56 4.60 -9.45 -23.32
CA ALA A 56 3.42 -8.87 -22.67
C ALA A 56 3.49 -8.96 -21.14
N CYS A 57 3.99 -10.08 -20.61
CA CYS A 57 4.25 -10.25 -19.18
C CYS A 57 5.25 -9.21 -18.66
N GLU A 58 6.42 -9.08 -19.29
CA GLU A 58 7.42 -8.07 -18.89
C GLU A 58 6.82 -6.65 -18.92
N MET A 59 6.10 -6.29 -19.99
CA MET A 59 5.41 -4.99 -20.09
C MET A 59 4.35 -4.80 -19.00
N GLY A 60 3.56 -5.83 -18.71
CA GLY A 60 2.55 -5.82 -17.66
C GLY A 60 3.13 -5.64 -16.26
N LEU A 61 4.25 -6.32 -15.97
CA LEU A 61 4.96 -6.15 -14.70
C LEU A 61 5.50 -4.72 -14.55
N TYR A 62 6.10 -4.15 -15.59
CA TYR A 62 6.51 -2.74 -15.56
C TYR A 62 5.33 -1.79 -15.39
N PHE A 63 4.19 -2.10 -16.01
CA PHE A 63 2.95 -1.34 -15.81
C PHE A 63 2.47 -1.41 -14.36
N VAL A 64 2.45 -2.59 -13.72
CA VAL A 64 2.09 -2.69 -12.30
C VAL A 64 3.05 -1.90 -11.42
N LEU A 65 4.38 -2.01 -11.63
CA LEU A 65 5.34 -1.21 -10.87
C LEU A 65 5.13 0.29 -11.04
N HIS A 66 4.77 0.73 -12.25
CA HIS A 66 4.42 2.12 -12.53
C HIS A 66 3.18 2.56 -11.74
N ILE A 67 2.12 1.75 -11.72
CA ILE A 67 0.91 1.98 -10.94
C ILE A 67 1.21 2.02 -9.43
N THR A 68 2.04 1.09 -8.92
CA THR A 68 2.45 1.11 -7.51
C THR A 68 3.22 2.38 -7.17
N LYS A 69 4.10 2.84 -8.06
CA LYS A 69 4.83 4.10 -7.90
C LYS A 69 3.89 5.32 -7.87
N GLN A 70 2.82 5.30 -8.65
CA GLN A 70 1.78 6.32 -8.62
C GLN A 70 0.87 6.24 -7.38
N ARG A 71 0.99 5.18 -6.58
CA ARG A 71 0.18 4.92 -5.38
C ARG A 71 -1.33 4.83 -5.68
N ASN A 72 -1.70 4.37 -6.87
CA ASN A 72 -3.11 4.18 -7.23
C ASN A 72 -3.60 2.84 -6.64
N LYS A 73 -4.17 2.91 -5.42
CA LYS A 73 -4.64 1.72 -4.69
C LYS A 73 -5.74 0.94 -5.44
N ASN A 74 -6.66 1.64 -6.09
CA ASN A 74 -7.80 1.01 -6.78
C ASN A 74 -7.30 0.13 -7.93
N ALA A 75 -6.34 0.66 -8.71
CA ALA A 75 -5.69 -0.10 -9.77
C ALA A 75 -4.89 -1.28 -9.24
N LEU A 76 -4.15 -1.10 -8.13
CA LEU A 76 -3.41 -2.20 -7.52
C LEU A 76 -4.32 -3.34 -7.06
N GLN A 77 -5.45 -3.02 -6.43
CA GLN A 77 -6.41 -4.03 -5.99
C GLN A 77 -6.97 -4.86 -7.16
N ARG A 78 -7.16 -4.22 -8.32
CA ARG A 78 -7.60 -4.88 -9.56
C ARG A 78 -6.47 -5.69 -10.23
N LEU A 79 -5.22 -5.21 -10.18
CA LEU A 79 -4.09 -5.76 -10.93
C LEU A 79 -3.37 -6.92 -10.22
N LEU A 80 -3.19 -6.84 -8.90
CA LEU A 80 -2.41 -7.82 -8.14
C LEU A 80 -2.92 -9.27 -8.27
N PRO A 81 -4.24 -9.55 -8.27
CA PRO A 81 -4.73 -10.92 -8.45
C PRO A 81 -4.33 -11.52 -9.81
N ALA A 82 -4.24 -10.71 -10.86
CA ALA A 82 -3.85 -11.18 -12.19
C ALA A 82 -2.35 -11.53 -12.31
N LEU A 83 -1.53 -11.16 -11.31
CA LEU A 83 -0.10 -11.46 -11.30
C LEU A 83 0.24 -12.85 -10.78
N VAL A 84 -0.71 -13.55 -10.14
CA VAL A 84 -0.50 -14.88 -9.55
C VAL A 84 -0.08 -15.89 -10.62
N GLU A 85 -0.70 -15.81 -11.79
CA GLU A 85 -0.39 -16.66 -12.93
C GLU A 85 0.26 -15.77 -13.99
N THR A 86 1.58 -15.61 -13.91
CA THR A 86 2.35 -14.89 -14.94
C THR A 86 3.28 -15.84 -15.66
N HIS A 87 3.65 -15.50 -16.89
CA HIS A 87 4.58 -16.28 -17.70
C HIS A 87 5.86 -16.59 -16.90
N ASN A 88 6.11 -17.89 -16.65
CA ASN A 88 7.23 -18.39 -15.85
C ASN A 88 7.32 -17.81 -14.41
N ASP A 89 6.18 -17.54 -13.77
CA ASP A 89 6.12 -16.96 -12.42
C ASP A 89 6.92 -15.64 -12.30
N ALA A 90 7.01 -14.86 -13.38
CA ALA A 90 7.85 -13.66 -13.43
C ALA A 90 7.48 -12.62 -12.36
N ALA A 91 6.21 -12.54 -11.95
CA ALA A 91 5.75 -11.70 -10.84
C ALA A 91 6.32 -12.13 -9.48
N PHE A 92 6.84 -13.34 -9.36
CA PHE A 92 7.51 -13.83 -8.16
C PHE A 92 9.03 -13.85 -8.30
N SER A 93 9.59 -13.19 -9.32
CA SER A 93 11.03 -12.98 -9.42
C SER A 93 11.53 -12.04 -8.30
N ASP A 94 12.76 -12.27 -7.82
CA ASP A 94 13.32 -11.50 -6.70
C ASP A 94 13.39 -10.00 -7.00
N ILE A 95 13.79 -9.64 -8.22
CA ILE A 95 13.90 -8.25 -8.68
C ILE A 95 12.53 -7.56 -8.65
N PHE A 96 11.50 -8.20 -9.23
CA PHE A 96 10.16 -7.61 -9.26
C PHE A 96 9.58 -7.48 -7.85
N LEU A 97 9.67 -8.52 -7.02
CA LEU A 97 9.17 -8.49 -5.65
C LEU A 97 9.87 -7.43 -4.80
N HIS A 98 11.18 -7.27 -4.96
CA HIS A 98 11.93 -6.24 -4.24
C HIS A 98 11.44 -4.83 -4.59
N LEU A 99 11.27 -4.54 -5.88
CA LEU A 99 10.74 -3.25 -6.35
C LEU A 99 9.29 -3.03 -5.92
N LEU A 100 8.45 -4.05 -6.08
CA LEU A 100 7.03 -3.98 -5.72
C LEU A 100 6.86 -3.75 -4.22
N THR A 101 7.48 -4.58 -3.38
CA THR A 101 7.40 -4.44 -1.92
C THR A 101 8.00 -3.12 -1.45
N GLY A 102 9.09 -2.66 -2.05
CA GLY A 102 9.63 -1.33 -1.82
C GLY A 102 8.61 -0.22 -2.07
N HIS A 103 7.93 -0.22 -3.22
CA HIS A 103 6.88 0.75 -3.50
C HIS A 103 5.65 0.58 -2.59
N LEU A 104 5.26 -0.65 -2.25
CA LEU A 104 4.12 -0.92 -1.35
C LEU A 104 4.35 -0.34 0.05
N THR A 105 5.59 -0.29 0.56
CA THR A 105 5.87 0.39 1.84
C THR A 105 5.47 1.87 1.83
N LEU A 106 5.47 2.52 0.66
CA LEU A 106 5.07 3.92 0.50
C LEU A 106 3.56 4.12 0.46
N LEU A 107 2.77 3.03 0.39
CA LEU A 107 1.31 3.01 0.55
C LEU A 107 0.90 2.55 1.95
N SER A 108 1.75 2.78 2.97
CA SER A 108 1.53 2.24 4.31
C SER A 108 0.15 2.58 4.91
N ASP A 109 -0.39 3.77 4.64
CA ASP A 109 -1.70 4.18 5.16
C ASP A 109 -2.87 3.37 4.59
N GLU A 110 -2.71 2.72 3.42
CA GLU A 110 -3.76 1.89 2.81
C GLU A 110 -3.90 0.51 3.48
N PHE A 111 -2.86 0.04 4.18
CA PHE A 111 -2.88 -1.22 4.93
C PHE A 111 -3.76 -1.19 6.18
N GLY A 112 -4.36 -0.04 6.51
CA GLY A 112 -5.40 0.05 7.53
C GLY A 112 -6.76 -0.52 7.08
N THR A 113 -6.92 -0.85 5.80
CA THR A 113 -8.16 -1.38 5.22
C THR A 113 -8.06 -2.88 4.93
N GLU A 114 -9.15 -3.61 5.15
CA GLU A 114 -9.20 -5.06 4.89
C GLU A 114 -9.10 -5.34 3.39
N GLU A 115 -9.77 -4.51 2.58
CA GLU A 115 -9.82 -4.68 1.12
C GLU A 115 -8.44 -4.56 0.48
N PHE A 116 -7.60 -3.62 0.94
CA PHE A 116 -6.25 -3.48 0.41
C PHE A 116 -5.33 -4.59 0.93
N CYS A 117 -5.45 -4.96 2.21
CA CYS A 117 -4.71 -6.08 2.78
C CYS A 117 -5.02 -7.39 2.05
N SER A 118 -6.28 -7.70 1.78
CA SER A 118 -6.68 -8.91 1.06
C SER A 118 -6.21 -8.94 -0.39
N ALA A 119 -6.16 -7.80 -1.07
CA ALA A 119 -5.60 -7.75 -2.42
C ALA A 119 -4.08 -8.02 -2.43
N VAL A 120 -3.33 -7.45 -1.49
CA VAL A 120 -1.87 -7.61 -1.43
C VAL A 120 -1.45 -8.97 -0.89
N PHE A 121 -2.03 -9.39 0.23
CA PHE A 121 -1.64 -10.62 0.91
C PHE A 121 -2.38 -11.81 0.33
N ASP A 122 -3.69 -11.88 0.48
CA ASP A 122 -4.46 -13.11 0.17
C ASP A 122 -4.49 -13.40 -1.33
N SER A 123 -4.70 -12.35 -2.14
CA SER A 123 -4.90 -12.48 -3.58
C SER A 123 -3.59 -12.48 -4.38
N PHE A 124 -2.44 -12.23 -3.74
CA PHE A 124 -1.16 -12.22 -4.44
C PHE A 124 -0.03 -12.89 -3.63
N LEU A 125 0.49 -12.28 -2.57
CA LEU A 125 1.71 -12.78 -1.89
C LEU A 125 1.52 -14.17 -1.26
N LEU A 126 0.39 -14.41 -0.60
CA LEU A 126 0.10 -15.66 0.10
C LEU A 126 -0.31 -16.80 -0.86
N THR A 127 -0.53 -16.52 -2.14
CA THR A 127 -0.83 -17.56 -3.12
C THR A 127 0.36 -18.47 -3.40
N SER A 128 1.59 -17.97 -3.21
CA SER A 128 2.82 -18.68 -3.57
C SER A 128 3.89 -18.72 -2.47
N PHE A 129 3.68 -18.10 -1.31
CA PHE A 129 4.73 -18.05 -0.26
C PHE A 129 5.18 -19.43 0.25
N SER A 130 4.28 -20.41 0.27
CA SER A 130 4.56 -21.77 0.77
C SER A 130 5.46 -22.59 -0.16
N SER A 131 5.41 -22.32 -1.47
CA SER A 131 6.22 -22.99 -2.48
C SER A 131 7.43 -22.17 -2.93
N LYS A 132 7.43 -20.85 -2.67
CA LYS A 132 8.48 -19.92 -3.09
C LYS A 132 9.05 -19.15 -1.89
N GLU A 133 10.21 -19.60 -1.41
CA GLU A 133 10.87 -19.01 -0.23
C GLU A 133 11.18 -17.51 -0.38
N ASN A 134 11.51 -17.06 -1.59
CA ASN A 134 11.76 -15.65 -1.85
C ASN A 134 10.50 -14.78 -1.66
N VAL A 135 9.30 -15.30 -1.99
CA VAL A 135 8.03 -14.63 -1.71
C VAL A 135 7.83 -14.51 -0.21
N HIS A 136 8.03 -15.61 0.54
CA HIS A 136 7.93 -15.60 2.01
C HIS A 136 8.86 -14.55 2.63
N ARG A 137 10.13 -14.51 2.20
CA ARG A 137 11.13 -13.52 2.63
C ARG A 137 10.67 -12.08 2.36
N HIS A 138 10.14 -11.80 1.18
CA HIS A 138 9.66 -10.46 0.81
C HIS A 138 8.42 -10.05 1.58
N THR A 139 7.49 -10.97 1.83
CA THR A 139 6.30 -10.72 2.66
C THR A 139 6.69 -10.38 4.09
N LEU A 140 7.62 -11.14 4.70
CA LEU A 140 8.11 -10.84 6.05
C LEU A 140 8.81 -9.48 6.12
N ARG A 141 9.66 -9.15 5.13
CA ARG A 141 10.30 -7.83 5.04
C ARG A 141 9.27 -6.71 4.90
N LEU A 142 8.24 -6.90 4.09
CA LEU A 142 7.17 -5.91 3.95
C LEU A 142 6.46 -5.67 5.31
N LEU A 143 6.10 -6.73 6.02
CA LEU A 143 5.45 -6.63 7.33
C LEU A 143 6.35 -6.01 8.40
N LEU A 144 7.66 -6.28 8.39
CA LEU A 144 8.61 -5.63 9.30
C LEU A 144 8.56 -4.09 9.21
N HIS A 145 8.30 -3.54 8.02
CA HIS A 145 8.14 -2.11 7.80
C HIS A 145 6.72 -1.62 8.06
N LEU A 146 5.71 -2.45 7.83
CA LEU A 146 4.30 -2.05 7.85
C LEU A 146 3.51 -2.46 9.10
N HIS A 147 4.09 -3.22 10.03
CA HIS A 147 3.38 -3.80 11.18
C HIS A 147 2.54 -2.80 11.99
N GLN A 148 2.95 -1.53 12.10
CA GLN A 148 2.19 -0.51 12.83
C GLN A 148 0.98 0.05 12.06
N LYS A 149 0.93 -0.19 10.75
CA LYS A 149 -0.04 0.38 9.82
C LYS A 149 -1.04 -0.66 9.31
N VAL A 150 -0.67 -1.94 9.39
CA VAL A 150 -1.56 -3.07 9.08
C VAL A 150 -2.62 -3.19 10.17
N LEU A 151 -3.86 -3.45 9.76
CA LEU A 151 -4.97 -3.72 10.68
C LEU A 151 -4.57 -4.79 11.73
N PRO A 152 -4.73 -4.55 13.05
CA PRO A 152 -4.19 -5.45 14.08
C PRO A 152 -4.70 -6.89 14.00
N SER A 153 -6.01 -7.08 13.78
CA SER A 153 -6.60 -8.41 13.58
C SER A 153 -5.97 -9.14 12.39
N ARG A 154 -5.67 -8.39 11.32
CA ARG A 154 -5.07 -8.94 10.11
C ARG A 154 -3.61 -9.27 10.30
N LEU A 155 -2.87 -8.43 11.01
CA LEU A 155 -1.50 -8.69 11.40
C LEU A 155 -1.37 -9.98 12.23
N GLU A 156 -2.27 -10.22 13.18
CA GLU A 156 -2.28 -11.46 13.96
C GLU A 156 -2.49 -12.70 13.10
N THR A 157 -3.42 -12.65 12.12
CA THR A 157 -3.62 -13.73 11.16
C THR A 157 -2.37 -13.94 10.31
N LEU A 158 -1.80 -12.87 9.77
CA LEU A 158 -0.61 -12.92 8.91
C LEU A 158 0.60 -13.51 9.62
N VAL A 159 0.85 -13.13 10.87
CA VAL A 159 1.96 -13.68 11.66
C VAL A 159 1.79 -15.19 11.83
N LYS A 160 0.59 -15.66 12.18
CA LYS A 160 0.32 -17.11 12.30
C LYS A 160 0.50 -17.84 10.97
N THR A 161 -0.01 -17.27 9.87
CA THR A 161 0.09 -17.87 8.54
C THR A 161 1.54 -17.93 8.02
N LEU A 162 2.36 -16.94 8.37
CA LEU A 162 3.74 -16.82 7.91
C LEU A 162 4.76 -17.50 8.83
N GLU A 163 4.31 -18.26 9.84
CA GLU A 163 5.18 -19.04 10.71
C GLU A 163 6.04 -20.00 9.87
N PRO A 164 7.38 -19.87 9.90
CA PRO A 164 8.25 -20.68 9.05
C PRO A 164 8.22 -22.16 9.44
N PRO A 165 8.07 -23.09 8.47
CA PRO A 165 8.21 -24.52 8.72
C PRO A 165 9.61 -24.84 9.27
N LYS A 166 9.76 -25.97 10.00
CA LYS A 166 11.06 -26.40 10.53
C LYS A 166 12.16 -26.50 9.47
N GLN A 167 11.79 -26.82 8.23
CA GLN A 167 12.69 -27.00 7.08
C GLN A 167 13.00 -25.68 6.34
N SER A 168 12.43 -24.54 6.74
CA SER A 168 12.72 -23.26 6.08
C SER A 168 14.17 -22.83 6.32
N SER A 169 14.68 -21.99 5.43
CA SER A 169 16.02 -21.40 5.57
C SER A 169 16.14 -20.48 6.79
N ASP A 170 17.37 -20.31 7.27
CA ASP A 170 17.69 -19.45 8.41
C ASP A 170 17.30 -17.97 8.19
N PRO A 171 17.51 -17.37 7.00
CA PRO A 171 17.09 -15.98 6.76
C PRO A 171 15.58 -15.74 6.95
N VAL A 172 14.74 -16.72 6.58
CA VAL A 172 13.29 -16.62 6.76
C VAL A 172 12.92 -16.72 8.24
N LYS A 173 13.55 -17.65 8.97
CA LYS A 173 13.37 -17.79 10.42
C LYS A 173 13.80 -16.53 11.17
N GLU A 174 14.94 -15.96 10.78
CA GLU A 174 15.46 -14.73 11.38
C GLU A 174 14.50 -13.55 11.18
N LEU A 175 13.99 -13.35 9.95
CA LEU A 175 13.01 -12.30 9.66
C LEU A 175 11.71 -12.48 10.46
N TYR A 176 11.24 -13.71 10.62
CA TYR A 176 10.06 -14.00 11.41
C TYR A 176 10.27 -13.72 12.91
N THR A 177 11.43 -14.10 13.44
CA THR A 177 11.82 -13.78 14.83
C THR A 177 11.87 -12.27 15.04
N GLN A 178 12.53 -11.53 14.15
CA GLN A 178 12.60 -10.06 14.21
C GLN A 178 11.20 -9.42 14.20
N LEU A 179 10.29 -9.94 13.38
CA LEU A 179 8.91 -9.44 13.33
C LEU A 179 8.21 -9.69 14.66
N THR A 180 8.30 -10.90 15.20
CA THR A 180 7.67 -11.28 16.46
C THR A 180 8.20 -10.46 17.64
N GLU A 181 9.52 -10.28 17.73
CA GLU A 181 10.16 -9.46 18.76
C GLU A 181 9.69 -8.00 18.70
N LYS A 182 9.57 -7.43 17.50
CA LYS A 182 9.03 -6.07 17.32
C LYS A 182 7.59 -5.94 17.80
N LEU A 183 6.73 -6.92 17.51
CA LEU A 183 5.33 -6.91 17.93
C LEU A 183 5.21 -7.00 19.46
N GLU A 184 6.05 -7.82 20.10
CA GLU A 184 6.07 -7.94 21.56
C GLU A 184 6.63 -6.68 22.25
N ALA A 185 7.64 -6.04 21.66
CA ALA A 185 8.17 -4.76 22.16
C ALA A 185 7.11 -3.64 22.08
N GLN A 186 6.28 -3.64 21.04
CA GLN A 186 5.19 -2.68 20.88
C GLN A 186 4.11 -2.86 21.96
N LYS A 187 3.75 -4.11 22.30
CA LYS A 187 2.76 -4.40 23.37
C LYS A 187 3.23 -3.99 24.76
N LYS A 188 4.54 -4.01 25.02
CA LYS A 188 5.13 -3.65 26.32
C LYS A 188 5.33 -2.15 26.50
N SER A 189 5.26 -1.36 25.44
CA SER A 189 5.41 0.10 25.50
C SER A 189 4.10 0.72 25.97
N PRO A 190 4.11 1.64 26.98
CA PRO A 190 2.90 2.38 27.36
C PRO A 190 2.34 3.11 26.14
N PRO A 191 1.00 3.28 26.00
CA PRO A 191 0.45 4.12 24.96
C PRO A 191 1.04 5.51 25.12
N GLN A 192 1.86 5.91 24.16
CA GLN A 192 2.39 7.25 24.08
C GLN A 192 1.17 8.16 23.98
N ALA A 193 0.87 8.88 25.06
CA ALA A 193 -0.11 9.95 25.01
C ALA A 193 0.28 10.81 23.80
N ALA A 194 -0.68 11.07 22.93
CA ALA A 194 -0.50 12.05 21.88
C ALA A 194 -0.21 13.38 22.58
N ASP A 195 1.07 13.67 22.82
CA ASP A 195 1.53 15.02 23.08
C ASP A 195 1.28 15.77 21.79
N ALA A 196 0.06 16.32 21.69
CA ALA A 196 -0.18 17.47 20.86
C ALA A 196 0.93 18.47 21.21
N PRO A 197 1.79 18.89 20.27
CA PRO A 197 2.67 20.00 20.54
C PRO A 197 1.76 21.20 20.76
N SER A 198 1.55 21.55 22.03
CA SER A 198 1.02 22.84 22.40
C SER A 198 2.05 23.86 21.95
N LEU A 199 1.87 24.37 20.72
CA LEU A 199 2.47 25.62 20.27
C LEU A 199 1.89 26.73 21.16
N ASP A 200 2.44 26.87 22.36
CA ASP A 200 2.28 28.07 23.16
C ASP A 200 3.09 29.16 22.47
N LEU A 201 2.46 29.79 21.49
CA LEU A 201 2.96 30.99 20.85
C LEU A 201 2.96 32.07 21.94
N GLY A 202 4.12 32.29 22.55
CA GLY A 202 4.34 33.27 23.62
C GLY A 202 3.92 34.68 23.20
N LEU A 203 2.64 34.97 23.33
CA LEU A 203 2.10 36.31 23.29
C LEU A 203 2.11 36.82 24.73
N HIS A 204 3.18 37.55 25.07
CA HIS A 204 3.20 38.35 26.28
C HIS A 204 1.97 39.26 26.30
N PRO A 205 1.12 39.22 27.34
CA PRO A 205 0.05 40.19 27.47
C PRO A 205 0.68 41.56 27.76
N VAL A 206 0.57 42.47 26.79
CA VAL A 206 0.91 43.88 26.98
C VAL A 206 -0.01 44.42 28.08
N THR A 207 0.57 44.72 29.23
CA THR A 207 -0.09 45.39 30.34
C THR A 207 -0.31 46.85 29.93
N VAL A 208 -1.57 47.22 29.72
CA VAL A 208 -1.95 48.62 29.47
C VAL A 208 -1.83 49.39 30.80
N PRO A 209 -1.09 50.51 30.88
CA PRO A 209 -1.00 51.26 32.12
C PRO A 209 -2.31 51.96 32.42
N THR A 210 -2.87 51.70 33.61
CA THR A 210 -4.01 52.41 34.19
C THR A 210 -3.62 53.87 34.43
N THR A 211 -4.23 54.81 33.72
CA THR A 211 -4.11 56.24 34.02
C THR A 211 -4.84 56.57 35.32
N ALA A 212 -4.07 56.90 36.34
CA ALA A 212 -4.58 57.47 37.59
C ALA A 212 -5.07 58.90 37.33
N ALA A 213 -6.38 59.12 37.44
CA ALA A 213 -6.95 60.46 37.51
C ALA A 213 -6.62 61.06 38.89
N THR A 214 -5.87 62.16 38.90
CA THR A 214 -5.59 62.97 40.10
C THR A 214 -6.76 63.89 40.45
N PRO A 215 -6.89 64.27 41.73
CA PRO A 215 -8.12 64.79 42.30
C PRO A 215 -8.29 66.31 42.12
N THR A 216 -9.55 66.73 42.06
CA THR A 216 -10.03 68.10 42.15
C THR A 216 -9.80 68.71 43.54
N THR A 217 -9.35 69.96 43.62
CA THR A 217 -9.64 70.88 44.75
C THR A 217 -9.56 72.34 44.26
N PRO A 218 -10.31 73.28 44.86
CA PRO A 218 -10.88 74.44 44.17
C PRO A 218 -10.14 75.76 44.41
N LEU A 219 -10.38 76.73 43.53
CA LEU A 219 -10.54 78.16 43.83
C LEU A 219 -11.30 78.84 42.68
#